data_AF-D7A7K0-F1
#
_entry.id   AF-D7A7K0-F1
#
_cell.length_a   1.000
_cell.length_b   1.000
_cell.length_c   1.000
_cell.angle_alpha   90.00
_cell.angle_beta   90.00
_cell.angle_gamma   90.00
#
_symmetry.space_group_name_H-M   'P 1'
#
loop_
_entity.id
_entity.type
_entity.pdbx_description
1 polymer ?
#
loop_
_entity_poly.entity_id
_entity_poly.type
_entity_poly.pdbx_seq_one_letter_code
_entity_poly.pdbx_strand_id
1 'polypeptide(L)'
;MPTIRELLLVIDIELEEYAHLVSMARNPALTSKERRNLISVSQATWRRLEAAHRDLENSLIVPANDSRARRTPPRSELVTR
;
A
#
# COMPACT_ATOMS: atom_id res chain seq x y z
N MET A 1 5.65 10.56 4.38
CA MET A 1 4.51 9.82 3.78
C MET A 1 5.11 8.79 2.84
N PRO A 2 4.80 7.49 3.01
CA PRO A 2 5.26 6.46 2.10
C PRO A 2 4.72 6.73 0.68
N THR A 3 5.52 6.44 -0.33
CA THR A 3 5.13 6.53 -1.73
C THR A 3 4.19 5.38 -2.11
N ILE A 4 3.43 5.53 -3.21
CA ILE A 4 2.58 4.45 -3.75
C ILE A 4 3.41 3.18 -4.01
N ARG A 5 4.64 3.33 -4.52
CA ARG A 5 5.54 2.18 -4.78
C ARG A 5 5.90 1.44 -3.49
N GLU A 6 6.20 2.17 -2.41
CA GLU A 6 6.52 1.57 -1.11
C GLU A 6 5.30 0.87 -0.52
N LEU A 7 4.09 1.45 -0.64
CA LEU A 7 2.86 0.82 -0.17
C LEU A 7 2.53 -0.47 -0.93
N LEU A 8 2.71 -0.48 -2.25
CA LEU A 8 2.53 -1.69 -3.06
C LEU A 8 3.53 -2.78 -2.68
N LEU A 9 4.80 -2.42 -2.44
CA LEU A 9 5.81 -3.37 -1.99
C LEU A 9 5.46 -3.98 -0.63
N VAL A 10 4.94 -3.18 0.32
CA VAL A 10 4.47 -3.69 1.62
C VAL A 10 3.31 -4.67 1.44
N ILE A 11 2.34 -4.34 0.57
CA ILE A 11 1.21 -5.23 0.26
C ILE A 11 1.70 -6.58 -0.30
N ASP A 12 2.64 -6.55 -1.25
CA ASP A 12 3.20 -7.78 -1.85
C ASP A 12 3.89 -8.65 -0.79
N ILE A 13 4.72 -8.05 0.07
CA ILE A 13 5.42 -8.76 1.15
C ILE A 13 4.43 -9.41 2.13
N GLU A 14 3.43 -8.67 2.58
CA GLU A 14 2.46 -9.17 3.56
C GLU A 14 1.55 -10.26 2.94
N LEU A 15 1.24 -10.17 1.63
CA LEU A 15 0.53 -11.23 0.90
C LEU A 15 1.35 -12.52 0.82
N GLU A 16 2.64 -12.42 0.50
CA GLU A 16 3.55 -13.57 0.45
C GLU A 16 3.67 -14.23 1.83
N GLU A 17 3.86 -13.43 2.89
CA GLU A 17 3.94 -13.93 4.26
C GLU A 17 2.63 -14.62 4.69
N TYR A 18 1.48 -14.00 4.38
CA TYR A 18 0.17 -14.58 4.70
C TYR A 18 -0.03 -15.93 3.98
N ALA A 19 0.27 -15.99 2.69
CA ALA A 19 0.16 -17.21 1.90
C ALA A 19 1.08 -18.32 2.45
N HIS A 20 2.31 -17.96 2.84
CA HIS A 20 3.25 -18.89 3.46
C HIS A 20 2.71 -19.46 4.78
N LEU A 21 2.22 -18.61 5.68
CA LEU A 21 1.68 -19.03 6.97
C LEU A 21 0.45 -19.94 6.82
N VAL A 22 -0.45 -19.64 5.89
CA VAL A 22 -1.61 -20.49 5.59
C VAL A 22 -1.17 -21.84 5.04
N SER A 23 -0.16 -21.86 4.16
CA SER A 23 0.43 -23.09 3.63
C SER A 23 1.04 -23.95 4.73
N MET A 24 1.83 -23.35 5.62
CA MET A 24 2.40 -24.04 6.78
C MET A 24 1.32 -24.61 7.70
N ALA A 25 0.27 -23.85 7.99
CA ALA A 25 -0.81 -24.27 8.90
C ALA A 25 -1.58 -25.51 8.40
N ARG A 26 -1.57 -25.77 7.08
CA ARG A 26 -2.17 -26.95 6.46
C ARG A 26 -1.34 -28.22 6.64
N ASN A 27 -0.11 -28.13 7.14
CA ASN A 27 0.71 -29.31 7.40
C ASN A 27 0.03 -30.23 8.44
N PRO A 28 -0.27 -31.49 8.07
CA PRO A 28 -0.94 -32.43 8.96
C PRO A 28 -0.07 -32.87 10.15
N ALA A 29 1.25 -32.74 10.06
CA ALA A 29 2.18 -33.11 11.13
C ALA A 29 2.20 -32.10 12.30
N LEU A 30 1.62 -30.91 12.11
CA LEU A 30 1.54 -29.91 13.18
C LEU A 30 0.57 -30.32 14.28
N THR A 31 0.99 -30.11 15.52
CA THR A 31 0.09 -30.20 16.67
C THR A 31 -0.97 -29.10 16.61
N SER A 32 -2.08 -29.33 17.33
CA SER A 32 -3.14 -28.32 17.46
C SER A 32 -2.65 -26.99 18.03
N LYS A 33 -1.62 -27.01 18.89
CA LYS A 33 -1.03 -25.79 19.46
C LYS A 33 -0.25 -25.01 18.41
N GLU A 34 0.62 -25.67 17.65
CA GLU A 34 1.43 -25.04 16.60
C GLU A 34 0.54 -24.48 15.47
N ARG A 35 -0.47 -25.25 15.05
CA ARG A 35 -1.43 -24.79 14.05
C ARG A 35 -2.18 -23.54 14.50
N ARG A 36 -2.66 -23.49 15.75
CA ARG A 36 -3.30 -22.30 16.31
C ARG A 36 -2.35 -21.10 16.37
N ASN A 37 -1.08 -21.33 16.70
CA ASN A 37 -0.08 -20.27 16.69
C ASN A 37 0.09 -19.68 15.28
N LEU A 38 0.26 -20.53 14.26
CA LEU A 38 0.35 -20.08 12.86
C LEU A 38 -0.89 -19.31 12.40
N ILE A 39 -2.09 -19.78 12.78
CA ILE A 39 -3.34 -19.06 12.49
C ILE A 39 -3.34 -17.68 13.16
N SER A 40 -2.93 -17.57 14.43
CA SER A 40 -2.83 -16.29 15.14
C SER A 40 -1.84 -15.34 14.47
N VAL A 41 -0.70 -15.85 13.99
CA VAL A 41 0.28 -15.03 13.25
C VAL A 41 -0.31 -14.59 11.91
N SER A 42 -0.98 -15.48 11.17
CA SER A 42 -1.62 -15.13 9.89
C SER A 42 -2.71 -14.05 10.05
N GLN A 43 -3.42 -14.03 11.18
CA GLN A 43 -4.38 -12.97 11.49
C GLN A 43 -3.69 -11.63 11.74
N ALA A 44 -2.50 -11.63 12.33
CA ALA A 44 -1.71 -10.42 12.51
C ALA A 44 -1.20 -9.87 11.17
N THR A 45 -0.67 -10.73 10.31
CA THR A 45 -0.27 -10.39 8.93
C THR A 45 -1.45 -9.83 8.13
N TRP A 46 -2.63 -10.46 8.23
CA TRP A 46 -3.85 -9.96 7.59
C TRP A 46 -4.21 -8.52 8.02
N ARG A 47 -4.12 -8.21 9.32
CA ARG A 47 -4.38 -6.85 9.81
C ARG A 47 -3.38 -5.83 9.27
N ARG A 48 -2.11 -6.21 9.11
CA ARG A 48 -1.10 -5.33 8.49
C ARG A 48 -1.40 -5.09 7.02
N LEU A 49 -1.83 -6.13 6.30
CA LEU A 49 -2.28 -6.03 4.92
C LEU A 49 -3.49 -5.09 4.77
N GLU A 50 -4.51 -5.22 5.63
CA GLU A 50 -5.67 -4.31 5.64
C GLU A 50 -5.27 -2.85 5.90
N ALA A 51 -4.31 -2.62 6.79
CA ALA A 51 -3.78 -1.29 7.06
C ALA A 51 -3.04 -0.71 5.84
N ALA A 52 -2.14 -1.48 5.24
CA ALA A 52 -1.39 -1.07 4.05
C ALA A 52 -2.32 -0.78 2.85
N HIS A 53 -3.37 -1.60 2.68
CA HIS A 53 -4.39 -1.37 1.66
C HIS A 53 -5.15 -0.06 1.90
N ARG A 54 -5.56 0.21 3.14
CA ARG A 54 -6.23 1.46 3.50
C ARG A 54 -5.35 2.69 3.28
N ASP A 55 -4.06 2.59 3.59
CA ASP A 55 -3.09 3.65 3.35
C ASP A 55 -2.90 3.92 1.84
N LEU A 56 -2.92 2.87 1.03
CA LEU A 56 -2.91 2.98 -0.43
C LEU A 56 -4.17 3.68 -0.96
N GLU A 57 -5.36 3.26 -0.52
CA GLU A 57 -6.62 3.91 -0.88
C GLU A 57 -6.61 5.40 -0.54
N ASN A 58 -6.20 5.75 0.68
CA ASN A 58 -6.10 7.15 1.13
C ASN A 58 -5.06 7.95 0.32
N SER A 59 -3.96 7.32 -0.09
CA SER A 59 -2.91 7.96 -0.89
C SER A 59 -3.36 8.22 -2.34
N LEU A 60 -4.27 7.39 -2.86
CA LEU A 60 -4.87 7.55 -4.18
C LEU A 60 -6.01 8.59 -4.20
N ILE A 61 -6.65 8.86 -3.05
CA ILE A 61 -7.76 9.82 -2.90
C ILE A 61 -7.26 11.28 -2.77
N VAL A 62 -5.94 11.55 -2.76
CA VAL A 62 -5.44 12.93 -2.88
C VAL A 62 -5.92 13.52 -4.21
N PRO A 63 -6.73 14.59 -4.21
CA PRO A 63 -7.25 15.14 -5.44
C PRO A 63 -6.08 15.60 -6.29
N ALA A 64 -6.03 15.14 -7.54
CA ALA A 64 -5.17 15.66 -8.58
C ALA A 64 -5.51 17.14 -8.82
N ASN A 65 -4.99 18.04 -7.99
CA ASN A 65 -5.23 19.48 -8.08
C ASN A 65 -3.93 20.29 -8.19
N ASP A 66 -2.94 19.75 -8.90
CA ASP A 66 -1.66 20.43 -9.16
C ASP A 66 -1.29 20.43 -10.65
N SER A 67 -2.25 20.70 -11.55
CA SER A 67 -1.92 20.80 -13.00
C SER A 67 -2.59 21.94 -13.75
N ARG A 68 -3.13 22.97 -13.07
CA ARG A 68 -3.70 24.14 -13.76
C ARG A 68 -3.21 25.49 -13.22
N ALA A 69 -1.89 25.69 -13.27
CA ALA A 69 -1.31 27.03 -13.26
C ALA A 69 -0.17 27.21 -14.28
N ARG A 70 -0.24 26.56 -15.45
CA ARG A 70 0.40 27.10 -16.66
C ARG A 70 -0.51 28.18 -17.24
N ARG A 71 -0.57 29.34 -16.57
CA ARG A 71 -0.97 30.58 -17.24
C ARG A 71 0.30 31.14 -17.88
N THR A 72 0.44 30.87 -19.16
CA THR A 72 1.29 31.59 -20.11
C THR A 72 1.26 33.08 -19.79
N PRO A 73 2.40 33.76 -19.55
CA PRO A 73 2.39 35.22 -19.53
C PRO A 73 2.03 35.69 -20.94
N PRO A 74 1.04 36.58 -21.13
CA PRO A 74 0.82 37.18 -22.44
C PRO A 74 2.08 37.99 -22.80
N ARG A 75 2.72 37.55 -23.89
CA ARG A 75 3.80 38.24 -24.56
C ARG A 75 3.21 39.39 -25.39
N SER A 76 3.38 40.62 -24.91
CA SER A 76 3.44 41.88 -25.69
C SER A 76 4.15 42.88 -24.77
N GLU A 77 5.46 43.10 -24.87
CA GLU A 77 6.09 43.96 -25.89
C GLU A 77 5.20 45.15 -26.28
N LEU A 78 5.31 46.24 -25.52
CA LEU A 78 5.18 47.59 -26.07
C LEU A 78 6.25 48.48 -25.42
N VAL A 79 7.40 48.40 -26.07
CA VAL A 79 8.54 49.30 -26.02
C VAL A 79 8.09 50.69 -26.48
N THR A 80 8.28 51.67 -25.59
CA THR A 80 8.77 53.04 -25.84
C THR A 80 7.98 53.96 -26.79
N ARG A 81 7.30 54.98 -26.24
CA ARG A 81 7.73 56.40 -26.22
C ARG A 81 6.67 57.26 -25.53
#